data_AF-A0A1E3B1V8-F1
#
_entry.id   AF-A0A1E3B1V8-F1
#
_cell.length_a   1.000
_cell.length_b   1.000
_cell.length_c   1.000
_cell.angle_alpha   90.00
_cell.angle_beta   90.00
_cell.angle_gamma   90.00
#
_symmetry.space_group_name_H-M   'P 1'
#
loop_
_entity.id
_entity.type
_entity.pdbx_description
1 polymer ?
#
loop_
_entity_poly.entity_id
_entity_poly.type
_entity_poly.pdbx_seq_one_letter_code
_entity_poly.pdbx_strand_id
1 'polypeptide(L)'
;MLLLEPQINQVRRPGLDQPLDQGPNMNVNVNVNMNMENASRPPLTVDGLSSPSDQLSSAAASPGSTEMDVDYHTWLENGIDAAISELPFLNGRGEAVKIVSQTLPYPRASDKSVTLPTHDSVFSAMVQAVQNRMQQGQSPYINITHAVPEQFSLSNLPTSPPSTPLSAGEDYFNSTVFSNAAVVSTYHDFRGPVLGMQASHWPMPVVPPHTVQLSVLERYLPPSSSQEHKDLFSSSRPSYLVDRICELSPNGGSLLFIYPTKRGGSTFKSQYLGPILDPLLRQLVVVNELSADVSRSLGRLASVSQMDDFETMKSNLSRLCEDLSSQSANFSVVDARKGNAHLDRNLWTEWYIHQEKARMKEVLSLYWQNGRRLPVNKTSTSSNLFLADKEVTSAMLLGDILDGIRRRPYGEENEHQDGIELGVFVIRRSQ
;
A
#
# COMPACT_ATOMS: atom_id res chain seq x y z
N MET A 1 35.67 33.92 26.46
CA MET A 1 35.46 35.02 27.43
C MET A 1 35.74 36.32 26.68
N LEU A 2 34.72 37.20 26.59
CA LEU A 2 34.69 38.59 26.05
C LEU A 2 34.88 38.75 24.52
N LEU A 3 33.82 38.94 23.71
CA LEU A 3 32.95 40.12 23.46
C LEU A 3 33.63 41.25 22.67
N LEU A 4 33.08 41.58 21.50
CA LEU A 4 32.78 42.95 21.04
C LEU A 4 32.09 42.94 19.65
N GLU A 5 30.77 43.16 19.61
CA GLU A 5 30.10 43.88 18.51
C GLU A 5 30.47 45.37 18.58
N PRO A 6 30.21 46.20 17.53
CA PRO A 6 28.95 46.96 17.57
C PRO A 6 28.31 47.35 16.20
N GLN A 7 26.98 47.33 16.21
CA GLN A 7 26.02 48.40 15.86
C GLN A 7 25.89 48.98 14.43
N ILE A 8 24.64 48.82 13.98
CA ILE A 8 23.84 49.56 12.99
C ILE A 8 23.89 51.08 13.19
N ASN A 9 23.84 51.83 12.08
CA ASN A 9 23.25 53.18 12.10
C ASN A 9 22.44 53.46 10.84
N GLN A 10 21.23 53.98 11.06
CA GLN A 10 20.21 54.35 10.07
C GLN A 10 20.43 55.76 9.49
N VAL A 11 19.56 56.09 8.51
CA VAL A 11 18.93 57.41 8.23
C VAL A 11 19.33 58.06 6.88
N ARG A 12 18.43 58.00 5.87
CA ARG A 12 17.63 59.14 5.33
C ARG A 12 16.79 58.74 4.09
N ARG A 13 15.46 58.93 4.15
CA ARG A 13 14.54 59.28 3.03
C ARG A 13 14.21 60.79 3.19
N PRO A 14 13.45 61.53 2.33
CA PRO A 14 12.55 61.15 1.21
C PRO A 14 12.54 62.12 -0.03
N GLY A 15 11.67 61.83 -1.02
CA GLY A 15 11.19 62.76 -2.08
C GLY A 15 11.02 62.08 -3.45
N LEU A 16 9.82 61.61 -3.81
CA LEU A 16 8.77 62.26 -4.65
C LEU A 16 9.10 62.28 -6.15
N ASP A 17 8.44 61.40 -6.94
CA ASP A 17 7.53 61.75 -8.04
C ASP A 17 7.24 60.55 -8.96
N GLN A 18 5.93 60.30 -9.20
CA GLN A 18 5.39 59.45 -10.28
C GLN A 18 5.26 60.30 -11.57
N PRO A 19 5.18 59.67 -12.77
CA PRO A 19 3.84 59.41 -13.33
C PRO A 19 3.68 58.08 -14.10
N LEU A 20 2.39 57.79 -14.33
CA LEU A 20 1.74 56.73 -15.10
C LEU A 20 2.25 56.53 -16.55
N ASP A 21 2.16 55.29 -17.07
CA ASP A 21 1.41 55.01 -18.32
C ASP A 21 1.09 53.51 -18.54
N GLN A 22 0.18 53.27 -19.49
CA GLN A 22 -0.83 52.21 -19.64
C GLN A 22 -0.42 50.87 -20.32
N GLY A 23 -1.02 49.77 -19.82
CA GLY A 23 -1.69 48.67 -20.56
C GLY A 23 -0.86 47.63 -21.36
N PRO A 24 -1.48 46.53 -21.88
CA PRO A 24 -2.85 46.04 -21.65
C PRO A 24 -2.97 44.56 -21.23
N ASN A 25 -4.17 44.29 -20.71
CA ASN A 25 -4.76 43.04 -20.28
C ASN A 25 -5.18 42.19 -21.51
N MET A 26 -4.82 40.90 -21.59
CA MET A 26 -5.41 39.96 -22.55
C MET A 26 -6.17 38.86 -21.81
N ASN A 27 -7.49 39.02 -21.79
CA ASN A 27 -8.47 38.02 -21.43
C ASN A 27 -8.72 37.14 -22.67
N VAL A 28 -8.32 35.87 -22.65
CA VAL A 28 -8.68 34.91 -23.70
C VAL A 28 -9.81 34.04 -23.17
N ASN A 29 -11.03 34.40 -23.55
CA ASN A 29 -12.24 33.66 -23.27
C ASN A 29 -12.52 32.73 -24.47
N VAL A 30 -12.11 31.46 -24.39
CA VAL A 30 -12.44 30.46 -25.42
C VAL A 30 -13.75 29.79 -25.06
N ASN A 31 -14.80 30.21 -25.74
CA ASN A 31 -16.12 29.62 -25.70
C ASN A 31 -16.16 28.48 -26.74
N VAL A 32 -15.94 27.22 -26.33
CA VAL A 32 -16.13 26.06 -27.23
C VAL A 32 -17.53 25.51 -27.04
N ASN A 33 -18.37 25.83 -28.03
CA ASN A 33 -19.69 25.30 -28.27
C ASN A 33 -19.55 23.84 -28.77
N MET A 34 -19.86 22.84 -27.94
CA MET A 34 -19.93 21.44 -28.39
C MET A 34 -21.30 21.16 -28.99
N ASN A 35 -21.34 21.08 -30.32
CA ASN A 35 -22.47 20.59 -31.10
C ASN A 35 -22.54 19.07 -30.96
N MET A 36 -23.71 18.57 -30.57
CA MET A 36 -24.00 17.16 -30.33
C MET A 36 -24.63 16.57 -31.60
N GLU A 37 -23.83 15.93 -32.45
CA GLU A 37 -24.34 15.19 -33.61
C GLU A 37 -24.63 13.73 -33.25
N ASN A 38 -25.93 13.51 -33.11
CA ASN A 38 -26.74 12.32 -33.29
C ASN A 38 -26.10 11.20 -34.14
N ALA A 39 -25.74 10.08 -33.51
CA ALA A 39 -25.40 8.82 -34.18
C ALA A 39 -26.41 7.73 -33.79
N SER A 40 -27.13 7.28 -34.81
CA SER A 40 -28.26 6.36 -34.79
C SER A 40 -27.89 4.94 -34.35
N ARG A 41 -28.70 4.39 -33.43
CA ARG A 41 -28.81 2.95 -33.10
C ARG A 41 -29.62 2.21 -34.18
N PRO A 42 -29.27 0.96 -34.54
CA PRO A 42 -30.24 -0.01 -35.03
C PRO A 42 -30.69 -0.99 -33.92
N PRO A 43 -31.84 -1.66 -34.10
CA PRO A 43 -32.69 -2.12 -33.00
C PRO A 43 -32.46 -3.57 -32.55
N LEU A 44 -32.97 -3.83 -31.36
CA LEU A 44 -33.15 -5.10 -30.68
C LEU A 44 -34.00 -6.06 -31.52
N THR A 45 -33.53 -7.30 -31.68
CA THR A 45 -34.36 -8.45 -32.02
C THR A 45 -34.58 -9.29 -30.75
N VAL A 46 -35.84 -9.56 -30.50
CA VAL A 46 -36.39 -10.41 -29.45
C VAL A 46 -36.79 -11.71 -30.14
N ASP A 47 -36.40 -12.85 -29.60
CA ASP A 47 -36.94 -14.22 -29.77
C ASP A 47 -35.82 -15.19 -29.34
N GLY A 48 -36.03 -16.29 -28.62
CA GLY A 48 -37.22 -16.96 -28.18
C GLY A 48 -36.81 -18.11 -27.27
N LEU A 49 -37.76 -18.52 -26.43
CA LEU A 49 -37.71 -19.65 -25.50
C LEU A 49 -37.34 -20.95 -26.22
N SER A 50 -36.47 -21.79 -25.62
CA SER A 50 -36.46 -23.25 -25.79
C SER A 50 -35.50 -23.92 -24.80
N SER A 51 -36.05 -24.52 -23.73
CA SER A 51 -35.44 -25.67 -23.04
C SER A 51 -35.89 -26.95 -23.74
N PRO A 52 -35.10 -28.03 -23.67
CA PRO A 52 -35.67 -29.27 -23.17
C PRO A 52 -34.75 -30.00 -22.18
N SER A 53 -35.37 -30.52 -21.13
CA SER A 53 -34.86 -31.58 -20.28
C SER A 53 -34.92 -32.93 -21.00
N ASP A 54 -33.93 -33.80 -20.74
CA ASP A 54 -34.09 -35.20 -20.28
C ASP A 54 -32.78 -35.96 -20.52
N GLN A 55 -32.04 -36.27 -19.44
CA GLN A 55 -31.99 -37.57 -18.77
C GLN A 55 -31.37 -38.70 -19.62
N LEU A 56 -30.13 -39.07 -19.28
CA LEU A 56 -29.64 -40.44 -19.36
C LEU A 56 -28.58 -40.65 -18.27
N SER A 57 -28.90 -41.54 -17.33
CA SER A 57 -28.06 -42.01 -16.23
C SER A 57 -26.99 -42.99 -16.71
N SER A 58 -25.80 -42.96 -16.12
CA SER A 58 -25.16 -44.16 -15.53
C SER A 58 -23.79 -43.86 -14.88
N ALA A 59 -23.79 -44.06 -13.56
CA ALA A 59 -22.74 -44.57 -12.67
C ALA A 59 -21.25 -44.45 -13.03
N ALA A 60 -20.49 -43.78 -12.16
CA ALA A 60 -19.23 -44.33 -11.64
C ALA A 60 -18.89 -43.69 -10.29
N ALA A 61 -18.40 -44.54 -9.39
CA ALA A 61 -18.09 -44.31 -7.99
C ALA A 61 -17.22 -43.07 -7.71
N SER A 62 -17.53 -42.38 -6.60
CA SER A 62 -16.64 -41.40 -5.96
C SER A 62 -15.39 -42.08 -5.40
N PRO A 63 -14.19 -41.60 -5.76
CA PRO A 63 -13.05 -41.62 -4.86
C PRO A 63 -12.99 -40.27 -4.14
N GLY A 64 -12.78 -40.33 -2.81
CA GLY A 64 -12.66 -39.16 -1.97
C GLY A 64 -11.65 -38.16 -2.53
N SER A 65 -12.06 -36.90 -2.56
CA SER A 65 -11.15 -35.78 -2.72
C SER A 65 -10.25 -35.74 -1.49
N THR A 66 -9.07 -36.36 -1.60
CA THR A 66 -7.88 -35.84 -0.92
C THR A 66 -7.82 -34.36 -1.25
N GLU A 67 -8.13 -33.52 -0.27
CA GLU A 67 -7.65 -32.15 -0.20
C GLU A 67 -6.13 -32.24 -0.38
N MET A 68 -5.67 -32.06 -1.63
CA MET A 68 -4.29 -31.70 -1.85
C MET A 68 -4.15 -30.33 -1.21
N ASP A 69 -3.44 -30.30 -0.10
CA ASP A 69 -2.86 -29.10 0.49
C ASP A 69 -2.05 -28.42 -0.62
N VAL A 70 -2.70 -27.52 -1.38
CA VAL A 70 -2.06 -26.81 -2.49
C VAL A 70 -1.11 -25.83 -1.83
N ASP A 71 0.13 -26.24 -1.73
CA ASP A 71 1.24 -25.59 -1.03
C ASP A 71 1.26 -24.06 -1.26
N TYR A 72 0.55 -23.35 -0.36
CA TYR A 72 0.13 -21.94 -0.51
C TYR A 72 1.31 -20.96 -0.51
N HIS A 73 2.53 -21.45 -0.23
CA HIS A 73 3.73 -20.66 -0.05
C HIS A 73 4.85 -20.94 -1.06
N THR A 74 4.68 -21.93 -1.94
CA THR A 74 5.68 -22.27 -2.97
C THR A 74 6.10 -21.07 -3.82
N TRP A 75 5.17 -20.17 -4.14
CA TRP A 75 5.49 -18.97 -4.92
C TRP A 75 6.43 -18.03 -4.15
N LEU A 76 6.29 -17.93 -2.83
CA LEU A 76 7.09 -17.05 -1.98
C LEU A 76 8.46 -17.66 -1.74
N GLU A 77 8.51 -18.95 -1.40
CA GLU A 77 9.76 -19.70 -1.21
C GLU A 77 10.65 -19.60 -2.44
N ASN A 78 10.10 -19.83 -3.64
CA ASN A 78 10.84 -19.69 -4.89
C ASN A 78 11.36 -18.25 -5.12
N GLY A 79 10.57 -17.23 -4.77
CA GLY A 79 10.98 -15.84 -4.87
C GLY A 79 12.10 -15.48 -3.88
N ILE A 80 12.00 -15.99 -2.64
CA ILE A 80 13.04 -15.85 -1.63
C ILE A 80 14.31 -16.56 -2.09
N ASP A 81 14.20 -17.80 -2.57
CA ASP A 81 15.33 -18.59 -3.09
C ASP A 81 16.03 -17.90 -4.25
N ALA A 82 15.25 -17.31 -5.17
CA ALA A 82 15.78 -16.49 -6.24
C ALA A 82 16.48 -15.24 -5.72
N ALA A 83 15.92 -14.55 -4.71
CA ALA A 83 16.54 -13.36 -4.12
C ALA A 83 17.87 -13.67 -3.40
N ILE A 84 17.99 -14.84 -2.75
CA ILE A 84 19.17 -15.24 -2.00
C ILE A 84 20.20 -16.03 -2.83
N SER A 85 19.92 -16.32 -4.10
CA SER A 85 20.70 -17.26 -4.92
C SER A 85 22.17 -16.84 -5.11
N GLU A 86 22.42 -15.54 -5.20
CA GLU A 86 23.74 -14.94 -5.47
C GLU A 86 24.28 -14.12 -4.30
N LEU A 87 23.75 -14.33 -3.09
CA LEU A 87 24.31 -13.68 -1.91
C LEU A 87 25.79 -14.07 -1.76
N PRO A 88 26.70 -13.09 -1.64
CA PRO A 88 28.11 -13.36 -1.43
C PRO A 88 28.30 -13.84 0.02
N PHE A 89 28.10 -15.12 0.24
CA PHE A 89 28.33 -15.79 1.53
C PHE A 89 29.82 -15.99 1.82
N LEU A 90 30.69 -15.67 0.86
CA LEU A 90 32.15 -15.78 0.95
C LEU A 90 32.77 -14.45 1.36
N ASN A 91 32.58 -14.04 2.61
CA ASN A 91 33.38 -12.97 3.18
C ASN A 91 34.15 -13.52 4.39
N GLY A 92 35.40 -13.94 4.16
CA GLY A 92 36.37 -14.28 5.22
C GLY A 92 36.74 -13.11 6.16
N ARG A 93 35.97 -12.01 6.12
CA ARG A 93 36.08 -10.80 6.95
C ARG A 93 34.98 -10.68 8.02
N GLY A 94 33.99 -11.58 8.06
CA GLY A 94 32.91 -11.54 9.06
C GLY A 94 31.94 -10.37 8.88
N GLU A 95 31.72 -9.90 7.64
CA GLU A 95 30.78 -8.82 7.36
C GLU A 95 29.33 -9.29 7.55
N ALA A 96 28.52 -8.46 8.19
CA ALA A 96 27.11 -8.74 8.44
C ALA A 96 26.27 -8.67 7.16
N VAL A 97 25.29 -9.57 7.01
CA VAL A 97 24.25 -9.48 5.96
C VAL A 97 23.30 -8.34 6.33
N LYS A 98 23.20 -7.32 5.48
CA LYS A 98 22.30 -6.18 5.68
C LYS A 98 21.03 -6.38 4.87
N ILE A 99 19.91 -6.38 5.57
CA ILE A 99 18.57 -6.54 5.03
C ILE A 99 17.79 -5.24 5.25
N VAL A 100 17.09 -4.74 4.23
CA VAL A 100 16.08 -3.68 4.39
C VAL A 100 14.70 -4.29 4.18
N SER A 101 13.76 -4.03 5.08
CA SER A 101 12.38 -4.51 4.98
C SER A 101 11.40 -3.35 5.06
N GLN A 102 10.50 -3.29 4.09
CA GLN A 102 9.44 -2.29 4.02
C GLN A 102 8.11 -2.93 3.59
N THR A 103 7.09 -2.77 4.43
CA THR A 103 5.71 -3.18 4.10
C THR A 103 4.82 -1.95 4.01
N LEU A 104 3.98 -1.90 2.97
CA LEU A 104 3.08 -0.79 2.65
C LEU A 104 1.63 -1.31 2.53
N PRO A 105 0.65 -0.77 3.29
CA PRO A 105 0.83 0.12 4.44
C PRO A 105 1.64 -0.53 5.56
N TYR A 106 2.29 0.28 6.40
CA TYR A 106 3.02 -0.25 7.54
C TYR A 106 2.07 -1.01 8.49
N PRO A 107 2.38 -2.25 8.90
CA PRO A 107 1.55 -3.00 9.81
C PRO A 107 1.45 -2.31 11.16
N ARG A 108 0.23 -1.95 11.57
CA ARG A 108 -0.04 -1.67 12.98
C ARG A 108 -0.22 -3.00 13.69
N ALA A 109 0.52 -3.20 14.77
CA ALA A 109 0.18 -4.24 15.73
C ALA A 109 -1.25 -3.97 16.20
N SER A 110 -2.15 -4.93 15.97
CA SER A 110 -3.34 -5.01 16.80
C SER A 110 -2.88 -5.50 18.18
N ASP A 111 -3.53 -5.09 19.27
CA ASP A 111 -3.22 -5.56 20.63
C ASP A 111 -3.42 -7.08 20.83
N LYS A 112 -3.73 -7.82 19.76
CA LYS A 112 -3.87 -9.28 19.72
C LYS A 112 -3.04 -9.86 18.58
N SER A 113 -2.56 -11.09 18.77
CA SER A 113 -1.75 -11.88 17.84
C SER A 113 -2.33 -11.84 16.42
N VAL A 114 -1.81 -10.95 15.57
CA VAL A 114 -2.15 -10.91 14.14
C VAL A 114 -1.17 -11.82 13.41
N THR A 115 -1.69 -12.89 12.82
CA THR A 115 -0.98 -13.66 11.80
C THR A 115 -0.90 -12.82 10.53
N LEU A 116 0.32 -12.60 10.02
CA LEU A 116 0.56 -11.96 8.73
C LEU A 116 -0.07 -12.78 7.59
N PRO A 117 -0.22 -12.25 6.36
CA PRO A 117 -0.89 -12.96 5.25
C PRO A 117 -0.19 -14.27 4.85
N THR A 118 1.03 -14.45 5.34
CA THR A 118 1.85 -15.64 5.25
C THR A 118 2.03 -16.20 6.66
N HIS A 119 1.92 -17.52 6.83
CA HIS A 119 1.98 -18.21 8.13
C HIS A 119 3.24 -17.82 8.93
N ASP A 120 4.33 -17.53 8.21
CA ASP A 120 5.51 -16.78 8.67
C ASP A 120 5.64 -15.47 7.89
N SER A 121 6.06 -14.38 8.53
CA SER A 121 6.31 -13.12 7.81
C SER A 121 7.31 -13.34 6.66
N VAL A 122 7.15 -12.69 5.50
CA VAL A 122 8.12 -12.75 4.38
C VAL A 122 9.54 -12.51 4.87
N PHE A 123 9.66 -11.58 5.82
CA PHE A 123 10.86 -11.29 6.58
C PHE A 123 11.41 -12.53 7.33
N SER A 124 10.60 -13.21 8.14
CA SER A 124 11.00 -14.41 8.89
C SER A 124 11.49 -15.52 7.96
N ALA A 125 10.74 -15.79 6.89
CA ALA A 125 11.10 -16.79 5.89
C ALA A 125 12.42 -16.43 5.20
N MET A 126 12.65 -15.14 4.89
CA MET A 126 13.91 -14.69 4.32
C MET A 126 15.08 -14.84 5.29
N VAL A 127 14.92 -14.46 6.56
CA VAL A 127 15.96 -14.64 7.59
C VAL A 127 16.32 -16.11 7.75
N GLN A 128 15.32 -16.98 7.84
CA GLN A 128 15.51 -18.42 7.93
C GLN A 128 16.23 -18.97 6.69
N ALA A 129 15.84 -18.54 5.49
CA ALA A 129 16.48 -18.98 4.25
C ALA A 129 17.95 -18.52 4.17
N VAL A 130 18.27 -17.32 4.64
CA VAL A 130 19.65 -16.83 4.77
C VAL A 130 20.43 -17.66 5.78
N GLN A 131 19.87 -17.90 6.97
CA GLN A 131 20.49 -18.72 8.01
C GLN A 131 20.76 -20.16 7.53
N ASN A 132 19.83 -20.75 6.77
CA ASN A 132 19.98 -22.10 6.22
C ASN A 132 21.10 -22.21 5.17
N ARG A 133 21.38 -21.14 4.41
CA ARG A 133 22.48 -21.13 3.43
C ARG A 133 23.85 -20.85 4.04
N MET A 134 23.90 -20.34 5.27
CA MET A 134 25.15 -20.20 6.02
C MET A 134 25.68 -21.59 6.41
N GLN A 135 26.91 -21.93 6.02
CA GLN A 135 27.54 -23.19 6.41
C GLN A 135 27.75 -23.25 7.93
N GLN A 136 27.65 -24.46 8.51
CA GLN A 136 28.01 -24.73 9.91
C GLN A 136 29.46 -24.29 10.18
N GLY A 137 29.64 -23.11 10.79
CA GLY A 137 30.94 -22.54 11.15
C GLY A 137 31.18 -21.08 10.76
N GLN A 138 30.34 -20.48 9.90
CA GLN A 138 30.36 -19.04 9.63
C GLN A 138 28.96 -18.46 9.83
N SER A 139 28.70 -17.86 11.00
CA SER A 139 27.49 -17.06 11.20
C SER A 139 27.84 -15.57 11.07
N PRO A 140 27.72 -14.94 9.89
CA PRO A 140 27.70 -13.50 9.85
C PRO A 140 26.46 -13.02 10.59
N TYR A 141 26.62 -11.93 11.33
CA TYR A 141 25.49 -11.22 11.90
C TYR A 141 24.54 -10.77 10.77
N ILE A 142 23.24 -10.77 11.01
CA ILE A 142 22.20 -10.29 10.12
C ILE A 142 21.71 -8.97 10.73
N ASN A 143 21.93 -7.87 10.03
CA ASN A 143 21.42 -6.56 10.41
C ASN A 143 20.20 -6.24 9.56
N ILE A 144 19.06 -5.97 10.19
CA ILE A 144 17.82 -5.67 9.52
C ILE A 144 17.43 -4.24 9.82
N THR A 145 17.18 -3.47 8.78
CA THR A 145 16.61 -2.13 8.87
C THR A 145 15.17 -2.16 8.40
N HIS A 146 14.26 -1.96 9.33
CA HIS A 146 12.84 -1.78 9.02
C HIS A 146 12.60 -0.33 8.63
N ALA A 147 12.11 -0.14 7.41
CA ALA A 147 11.63 1.14 6.89
C ALA A 147 10.25 1.43 7.51
N VAL A 148 10.19 2.40 8.43
CA VAL A 148 9.01 2.74 9.22
C VAL A 148 8.51 4.16 8.91
N PRO A 149 7.21 4.45 9.06
CA PRO A 149 6.69 5.83 8.91
C PRO A 149 7.20 6.76 10.02
N GLU A 150 7.10 8.08 9.83
CA GLU A 150 7.49 9.09 10.84
C GLU A 150 6.79 8.89 12.19
N GLN A 151 5.51 8.51 12.16
CA GLN A 151 4.71 8.24 13.37
C GLN A 151 4.74 6.74 13.68
N PHE A 152 5.86 6.30 14.26
CA PHE A 152 6.13 4.89 14.56
C PHE A 152 6.46 4.66 16.04
N SER A 153 6.01 3.53 16.60
CA SER A 153 6.39 3.04 17.92
C SER A 153 7.29 1.82 17.77
N LEU A 154 8.46 1.84 18.43
CA LEU A 154 9.43 0.74 18.39
C LEU A 154 8.85 -0.61 18.85
N SER A 155 7.79 -0.59 19.67
CA SER A 155 7.03 -1.79 20.09
C SER A 155 6.40 -2.56 18.93
N ASN A 156 6.24 -1.92 17.77
CA ASN A 156 5.60 -2.49 16.59
C ASN A 156 6.62 -3.11 15.62
N LEU A 157 7.92 -3.04 15.92
CA LEU A 157 8.89 -3.80 15.13
C LEU A 157 8.56 -5.29 15.29
N PRO A 158 8.62 -6.08 14.19
CA PRO A 158 8.56 -7.53 14.33
C PRO A 158 9.65 -7.91 15.32
N THR A 159 9.24 -8.58 16.39
CA THR A 159 10.18 -9.13 17.35
C THR A 159 11.07 -10.08 16.55
N SER A 160 12.39 -9.95 16.72
CA SER A 160 13.32 -10.98 16.31
C SER A 160 12.82 -12.34 16.82
N PRO A 161 13.15 -13.46 16.15
CA PRO A 161 12.77 -14.78 16.65
C PRO A 161 13.05 -14.86 18.15
N PRO A 162 12.12 -15.47 18.91
CA PRO A 162 11.86 -15.12 20.30
C PRO A 162 13.14 -15.04 21.13
N SER A 163 13.36 -13.90 21.76
CA SER A 163 14.47 -13.69 22.72
C SER A 163 14.27 -14.46 24.04
N THR A 164 13.40 -15.47 24.07
CA THR A 164 13.14 -16.30 25.25
C THR A 164 13.29 -17.77 24.83
N PRO A 165 14.27 -18.49 25.38
CA PRO A 165 14.54 -19.86 24.97
C PRO A 165 13.39 -20.75 25.43
N LEU A 166 12.64 -21.31 24.47
CA LEU A 166 11.88 -22.54 24.69
C LEU A 166 12.91 -23.67 24.72
N SER A 167 13.59 -23.82 25.87
CA SER A 167 14.47 -24.91 26.31
C SER A 167 15.77 -24.36 26.87
N ALA A 168 16.08 -24.70 28.12
CA ALA A 168 17.37 -24.45 28.74
C ALA A 168 18.48 -25.11 27.90
N GLY A 169 19.20 -24.32 27.11
CA GLY A 169 20.26 -24.83 26.24
C GLY A 169 20.76 -23.85 25.16
N GLU A 170 20.00 -22.83 24.78
CA GLU A 170 20.48 -21.82 23.81
C GLU A 170 20.91 -20.52 24.50
N ASP A 171 22.19 -20.15 24.31
CA ASP A 171 22.80 -18.99 24.94
C ASP A 171 22.17 -17.66 24.49
N TYR A 172 21.79 -16.84 25.47
CA TYR A 172 21.33 -15.46 25.32
C TYR A 172 22.24 -14.55 24.48
N PHE A 173 23.53 -14.90 24.34
CA PHE A 173 24.53 -14.17 23.57
C PHE A 173 24.68 -14.63 22.10
N ASN A 174 23.92 -15.64 21.67
CA ASN A 174 24.01 -16.20 20.31
C ASN A 174 23.01 -15.57 19.32
N SER A 175 22.41 -14.41 19.63
CA SER A 175 21.55 -13.72 18.66
C SER A 175 22.40 -13.22 17.49
N THR A 176 22.31 -13.90 16.36
CA THR A 176 22.96 -13.49 15.11
C THR A 176 22.14 -12.46 14.36
N VAL A 177 20.98 -12.05 14.86
CA VAL A 177 20.02 -11.17 14.16
C VAL A 177 19.80 -9.89 14.97
N PHE A 178 20.00 -8.74 14.35
CA PHE A 178 19.82 -7.41 14.94
C PHE A 178 18.87 -6.58 14.09
N SER A 179 17.77 -6.12 14.69
CA SER A 179 16.79 -5.27 14.02
C SER A 179 16.93 -3.82 14.47
N ASN A 180 16.83 -2.90 13.53
CA ASN A 180 16.74 -1.46 13.76
C ASN A 180 15.64 -0.85 12.89
N ALA A 181 15.28 0.40 13.17
CA ALA A 181 14.25 1.12 12.44
C ALA A 181 14.84 2.38 11.80
N ALA A 182 14.49 2.63 10.55
CA ALA A 182 14.81 3.87 9.83
C ALA A 182 13.52 4.50 9.32
N VAL A 183 13.37 5.81 9.58
CA VAL A 183 12.19 6.55 9.17
C VAL A 183 12.20 6.79 7.66
N VAL A 184 11.05 6.57 7.01
CA VAL A 184 10.85 6.84 5.58
C VAL A 184 9.77 7.89 5.40
N SER A 185 10.09 8.87 4.56
CA SER A 185 9.14 9.90 4.15
C SER A 185 7.96 9.32 3.38
N THR A 186 6.82 10.00 3.46
CA THR A 186 5.64 9.63 2.68
C THR A 186 5.69 10.29 1.31
N TYR A 187 5.67 9.49 0.24
CA TYR A 187 5.70 10.01 -1.14
C TYR A 187 4.34 10.47 -1.64
N HIS A 188 3.30 9.73 -1.26
CA HIS A 188 1.94 9.96 -1.69
C HIS A 188 1.00 9.96 -0.50
N ASP A 189 0.04 10.89 -0.53
CA ASP A 189 -1.18 10.80 0.25
C ASP A 189 -2.38 10.59 -0.69
N PHE A 190 -3.57 10.61 -0.12
CA PHE A 190 -4.81 10.44 -0.88
C PHE A 190 -5.15 11.63 -1.81
N ARG A 191 -4.44 12.76 -1.70
CA ARG A 191 -4.54 13.93 -2.59
C ARG A 191 -3.52 13.86 -3.74
N GLY A 192 -2.52 12.98 -3.65
CA GLY A 192 -1.51 12.76 -4.68
C GLY A 192 -0.09 12.82 -4.09
N PRO A 193 0.92 13.24 -4.87
CA PRO A 193 2.27 13.46 -4.36
C PRO A 193 2.28 14.47 -3.22
N VAL A 194 2.99 14.18 -2.13
CA VAL A 194 3.10 15.08 -0.98
C VAL A 194 3.87 16.34 -1.39
N LEU A 195 3.17 17.48 -1.41
CA LEU A 195 3.72 18.80 -1.76
C LEU A 195 4.83 19.19 -0.77
N GLY A 196 6.02 19.52 -1.29
CA GLY A 196 7.16 19.95 -0.49
C GLY A 196 8.42 19.09 -0.64
N MET A 197 8.29 17.90 -1.25
CA MET A 197 9.44 17.17 -1.76
C MET A 197 10.01 17.89 -2.98
N GLN A 198 11.01 18.75 -2.76
CA GLN A 198 11.78 19.36 -3.82
C GLN A 198 12.46 18.27 -4.66
N ALA A 199 12.42 18.41 -5.98
CA ALA A 199 13.02 17.47 -6.94
C ALA A 199 14.55 17.31 -6.75
N SER A 200 15.20 18.09 -5.89
CA SER A 200 16.63 18.05 -5.62
C SER A 200 17.09 17.01 -4.59
N HIS A 201 16.16 16.26 -3.96
CA HIS A 201 16.49 15.35 -2.85
C HIS A 201 16.19 13.86 -3.11
N TRP A 202 15.82 13.46 -4.32
CA TRP A 202 15.57 12.05 -4.64
C TRP A 202 16.78 11.43 -5.37
N PRO A 203 17.08 10.14 -5.15
CA PRO A 203 16.43 9.18 -4.23
C PRO A 203 16.65 9.53 -2.75
N MET A 204 15.74 9.10 -1.87
CA MET A 204 15.86 9.25 -0.40
C MET A 204 16.04 7.87 0.27
N PRO A 205 17.26 7.32 0.21
CA PRO A 205 17.52 6.02 0.79
C PRO A 205 17.46 6.08 2.33
N VAL A 206 17.03 4.97 2.94
CA VAL A 206 16.89 4.82 4.40
C VAL A 206 18.17 4.27 5.03
N VAL A 207 19.06 3.75 4.21
CA VAL A 207 20.41 3.29 4.56
C VAL A 207 21.41 3.86 3.54
N PRO A 208 22.72 3.87 3.82
CA PRO A 208 23.69 4.34 2.85
C PRO A 208 23.56 3.59 1.50
N PRO A 209 23.56 4.29 0.36
CA PRO A 209 23.50 3.67 -0.96
C PRO A 209 24.55 2.57 -1.12
N HIS A 210 24.23 1.54 -1.90
CA HIS A 210 25.16 0.49 -2.27
C HIS A 210 25.62 -0.42 -1.12
N THR A 211 24.86 -0.51 -0.03
CA THR A 211 25.25 -1.30 1.16
C THR A 211 24.36 -2.51 1.45
N VAL A 212 23.20 -2.62 0.81
CA VAL A 212 22.18 -3.62 1.15
C VAL A 212 22.35 -4.89 0.32
N GLN A 213 22.48 -6.03 0.98
CA GLN A 213 22.52 -7.32 0.27
C GLN A 213 21.11 -7.78 -0.12
N LEU A 214 20.13 -7.60 0.76
CA LEU A 214 18.74 -7.98 0.50
C LEU A 214 17.78 -6.86 0.85
N SER A 215 16.90 -6.53 -0.07
CA SER A 215 15.83 -5.58 0.15
C SER A 215 14.48 -6.26 -0.06
N VAL A 216 13.50 -5.95 0.77
CA VAL A 216 12.14 -6.49 0.70
C VAL A 216 11.18 -5.31 0.68
N LEU A 217 10.42 -5.19 -0.39
CA LEU A 217 9.37 -4.19 -0.54
C LEU A 217 8.04 -4.89 -0.82
N GLU A 218 7.13 -4.81 0.15
CA GLU A 218 5.85 -5.50 0.12
C GLU A 218 4.68 -4.52 0.10
N ARG A 219 3.71 -4.81 -0.76
CA ARG A 219 2.39 -4.20 -0.72
C ARG A 219 1.36 -5.25 -1.09
N TYR A 220 0.27 -5.30 -0.33
CA TYR A 220 -0.83 -6.26 -0.55
C TYR A 220 -2.14 -5.57 -0.89
N LEU A 221 -2.35 -4.35 -0.37
CA LEU A 221 -3.52 -3.53 -0.70
C LEU A 221 -3.25 -2.65 -1.93
N PRO A 222 -4.27 -2.35 -2.74
CA PRO A 222 -4.17 -1.33 -3.78
C PRO A 222 -3.64 0.01 -3.24
N PRO A 223 -2.85 0.77 -4.02
CA PRO A 223 -2.38 2.09 -3.62
C PRO A 223 -3.53 3.04 -3.33
N SER A 224 -3.25 4.05 -2.51
CA SER A 224 -4.24 5.04 -2.10
C SER A 224 -4.69 5.92 -3.26
N SER A 225 -3.80 6.13 -4.26
CA SER A 225 -4.07 6.90 -5.45
C SER A 225 -3.54 6.20 -6.71
N SER A 226 -4.13 6.52 -7.87
CA SER A 226 -3.62 6.05 -9.16
C SER A 226 -2.25 6.64 -9.49
N GLN A 227 -1.92 7.82 -8.96
CA GLN A 227 -0.63 8.46 -9.19
C GLN A 227 0.49 7.72 -8.46
N GLU A 228 0.24 7.27 -7.22
CA GLU A 228 1.17 6.43 -6.46
C GLU A 228 1.56 5.18 -7.24
N HIS A 229 0.61 4.53 -7.93
CA HIS A 229 0.91 3.38 -8.79
C HIS A 229 1.84 3.75 -9.95
N LYS A 230 1.54 4.84 -10.66
CA LYS A 230 2.32 5.29 -11.84
C LYS A 230 3.75 5.68 -11.46
N ASP A 231 3.90 6.43 -10.38
CA ASP A 231 5.19 6.96 -9.94
C ASP A 231 6.07 5.83 -9.39
N LEU A 232 5.49 4.75 -8.86
CA LEU A 232 6.24 3.57 -8.39
C LEU A 232 7.12 2.93 -9.48
N PHE A 233 6.63 2.90 -10.73
CA PHE A 233 7.34 2.29 -11.86
C PHE A 233 8.08 3.32 -12.73
N SER A 234 8.29 4.55 -12.25
CA SER A 234 9.00 5.60 -12.99
C SER A 234 10.37 5.88 -12.39
N SER A 235 11.40 5.94 -13.25
CA SER A 235 12.76 6.36 -12.90
C SER A 235 12.87 7.87 -12.59
N SER A 236 11.92 8.66 -13.09
CA SER A 236 11.92 10.13 -13.00
C SER A 236 11.09 10.70 -11.84
N ARG A 237 10.47 9.82 -11.04
CA ARG A 237 9.59 10.20 -9.94
C ARG A 237 10.06 9.53 -8.65
N PRO A 238 9.95 10.21 -7.50
CA PRO A 238 10.30 9.61 -6.22
C PRO A 238 9.38 8.43 -5.92
N SER A 239 9.98 7.30 -5.53
CA SER A 239 9.22 6.13 -5.10
C SER A 239 10.04 5.23 -4.19
N TYR A 240 9.33 4.48 -3.35
CA TYR A 240 9.96 3.48 -2.48
C TYR A 240 10.75 2.44 -3.29
N LEU A 241 10.27 2.07 -4.48
CA LEU A 241 10.95 1.09 -5.32
C LEU A 241 12.32 1.60 -5.77
N VAL A 242 12.41 2.85 -6.25
CA VAL A 242 13.68 3.45 -6.68
C VAL A 242 14.66 3.56 -5.52
N ASP A 243 14.22 4.00 -4.33
CA ASP A 243 15.09 4.08 -3.15
C ASP A 243 15.68 2.71 -2.79
N ARG A 244 14.82 1.67 -2.74
CA ARG A 244 15.24 0.31 -2.40
C ARG A 244 16.21 -0.28 -3.43
N ILE A 245 16.07 0.06 -4.71
CA ILE A 245 17.01 -0.35 -5.77
C ILE A 245 18.36 0.37 -5.62
N CYS A 246 18.38 1.67 -5.32
CA CYS A 246 19.60 2.45 -5.14
C CYS A 246 20.44 2.01 -3.92
N GLU A 247 19.81 1.39 -2.93
CA GLU A 247 20.47 0.87 -1.73
C GLU A 247 21.23 -0.44 -1.98
N LEU A 248 20.90 -1.18 -3.06
CA LEU A 248 21.45 -2.50 -3.33
C LEU A 248 22.96 -2.47 -3.52
N SER A 249 23.65 -3.40 -2.86
CA SER A 249 25.08 -3.61 -2.96
C SER A 249 25.49 -3.98 -4.39
N PRO A 250 26.64 -3.48 -4.89
CA PRO A 250 27.18 -3.87 -6.20
C PRO A 250 27.64 -5.34 -6.23
N ASN A 251 27.75 -5.98 -5.07
CA ASN A 251 28.16 -7.38 -4.94
C ASN A 251 26.93 -8.31 -4.96
N GLY A 252 26.10 -8.23 -6.00
CA GLY A 252 24.93 -9.10 -6.17
C GLY A 252 23.74 -8.76 -5.28
N GLY A 253 23.61 -7.49 -4.85
CA GLY A 253 22.46 -7.04 -4.06
C GLY A 253 21.14 -7.33 -4.77
N SER A 254 20.16 -7.85 -4.04
CA SER A 254 18.88 -8.28 -4.60
C SER A 254 17.69 -7.65 -3.85
N LEU A 255 16.63 -7.31 -4.58
CA LEU A 255 15.37 -6.79 -4.08
C LEU A 255 14.24 -7.76 -4.40
N LEU A 256 13.54 -8.24 -3.39
CA LEU A 256 12.25 -8.93 -3.50
C LEU A 256 11.12 -7.88 -3.45
N PHE A 257 10.38 -7.76 -4.55
CA PHE A 257 9.26 -6.84 -4.69
C PHE A 257 7.95 -7.60 -4.83
N ILE A 258 7.03 -7.39 -3.88
CA ILE A 258 5.70 -8.00 -3.85
C ILE A 258 4.66 -6.88 -3.96
N TYR A 259 3.80 -6.96 -4.98
CA TYR A 259 2.84 -5.89 -5.28
C TYR A 259 1.52 -6.43 -5.86
N PRO A 260 0.34 -5.87 -5.53
CA PRO A 260 -0.91 -6.37 -6.05
C PRO A 260 -1.06 -6.10 -7.56
N THR A 261 -1.52 -7.10 -8.29
CA THR A 261 -1.92 -6.93 -9.70
C THR A 261 -3.27 -6.20 -9.79
N LYS A 262 -3.66 -5.73 -10.98
CA LYS A 262 -5.04 -5.27 -11.24
C LYS A 262 -6.11 -6.28 -10.83
N ARG A 263 -5.86 -7.57 -11.09
CA ARG A 263 -6.75 -8.66 -10.68
C ARG A 263 -6.84 -8.74 -9.16
N GLY A 264 -5.69 -8.78 -8.47
CA GLY A 264 -5.64 -8.79 -7.01
C GLY A 264 -6.32 -7.58 -6.37
N GLY A 265 -6.11 -6.37 -6.92
CA GLY A 265 -6.80 -5.17 -6.44
C GLY A 265 -8.31 -5.20 -6.69
N SER A 266 -8.75 -5.82 -7.79
CA SER A 266 -10.17 -6.04 -8.08
C SER A 266 -10.78 -7.04 -7.11
N THR A 267 -10.09 -8.16 -6.84
CA THR A 267 -10.50 -9.16 -5.83
C THR A 267 -10.59 -8.54 -4.45
N PHE A 268 -9.60 -7.75 -4.02
CA PHE A 268 -9.66 -7.04 -2.74
C PHE A 268 -10.89 -6.12 -2.67
N LYS A 269 -11.15 -5.36 -3.73
CA LYS A 269 -12.31 -4.47 -3.77
C LYS A 269 -13.63 -5.22 -3.69
N SER A 270 -13.82 -6.27 -4.49
CA SER A 270 -15.12 -6.94 -4.65
C SER A 270 -15.40 -8.02 -3.62
N GLN A 271 -14.37 -8.78 -3.22
CA GLN A 271 -14.52 -9.89 -2.28
C GLN A 271 -14.20 -9.45 -0.85
N TYR A 272 -13.11 -8.71 -0.61
CA TYR A 272 -12.68 -8.35 0.74
C TYR A 272 -13.43 -7.15 1.30
N LEU A 273 -13.39 -6.00 0.62
CA LEU A 273 -13.92 -4.75 1.12
C LEU A 273 -15.42 -4.56 0.85
N GLY A 274 -15.86 -4.82 -0.38
CA GLY A 274 -17.22 -4.55 -0.87
C GLY A 274 -18.34 -5.13 0.01
N PRO A 275 -18.28 -6.42 0.39
CA PRO A 275 -19.32 -7.06 1.21
C PRO A 275 -19.51 -6.42 2.60
N ILE A 276 -18.51 -5.68 3.08
CA ILE A 276 -18.56 -4.96 4.35
C ILE A 276 -18.93 -3.50 4.14
N LEU A 277 -18.21 -2.81 3.27
CA LEU A 277 -18.31 -1.38 3.11
C LEU A 277 -19.60 -0.97 2.39
N ASP A 278 -20.03 -1.70 1.36
CA ASP A 278 -21.21 -1.31 0.58
C ASP A 278 -22.50 -1.36 1.41
N PRO A 279 -22.78 -2.43 2.19
CA PRO A 279 -23.94 -2.44 3.08
C PRO A 279 -23.84 -1.40 4.20
N LEU A 280 -22.62 -1.08 4.67
CA LEU A 280 -22.39 -0.05 5.70
C LEU A 280 -22.75 1.34 5.16
N LEU A 281 -22.23 1.68 3.99
CA LEU A 281 -22.51 2.94 3.34
C LEU A 281 -23.99 3.06 2.96
N ARG A 282 -24.63 1.99 2.48
CA ARG A 282 -26.08 1.97 2.21
C ARG A 282 -26.90 2.24 3.48
N GLN A 283 -26.52 1.65 4.61
CA GLN A 283 -27.17 1.93 5.90
C GLN A 283 -27.02 3.39 6.30
N LEU A 284 -25.83 4.00 6.12
CA LEU A 284 -25.63 5.42 6.44
C LEU A 284 -26.45 6.35 5.54
N VAL A 285 -26.64 6.00 4.26
CA VAL A 285 -27.52 6.74 3.34
C VAL A 285 -28.97 6.73 3.83
N VAL A 286 -29.45 5.58 4.32
CA VAL A 286 -30.86 5.42 4.74
C VAL A 286 -31.10 5.97 6.15
N VAL A 287 -30.23 5.67 7.10
CA VAL A 287 -30.43 5.98 8.53
C VAL A 287 -29.95 7.38 8.88
N ASN A 288 -28.79 7.78 8.35
CA ASN A 288 -28.17 9.07 8.64
C ASN A 288 -28.32 10.03 7.47
N GLU A 289 -29.29 9.80 6.57
CA GLU A 289 -29.58 10.61 5.37
C GLU A 289 -28.33 11.09 4.60
N LEU A 290 -27.28 10.26 4.59
CA LEU A 290 -26.03 10.59 3.91
C LEU A 290 -26.29 10.67 2.41
N SER A 291 -25.81 11.73 1.76
CA SER A 291 -25.93 11.85 0.30
C SER A 291 -25.31 10.64 -0.41
N ALA A 292 -26.00 10.11 -1.42
CA ALA A 292 -25.51 9.01 -2.26
C ALA A 292 -24.14 9.32 -2.91
N ASP A 293 -23.87 10.59 -3.23
CA ASP A 293 -22.57 11.01 -3.80
C ASP A 293 -21.43 10.93 -2.77
N VAL A 294 -21.73 11.21 -1.50
CA VAL A 294 -20.75 11.08 -0.40
C VAL A 294 -20.49 9.62 -0.12
N SER A 295 -21.54 8.80 -0.07
CA SER A 295 -21.43 7.33 -0.01
C SER A 295 -20.56 6.79 -1.15
N ARG A 296 -20.81 7.20 -2.40
CA ARG A 296 -20.00 6.80 -3.56
C ARG A 296 -18.54 7.25 -3.41
N SER A 297 -18.32 8.45 -2.88
CA SER A 297 -16.96 8.98 -2.64
C SER A 297 -16.24 8.19 -1.54
N LEU A 298 -16.92 7.80 -0.46
CA LEU A 298 -16.36 6.98 0.62
C LEU A 298 -15.99 5.57 0.14
N GLY A 299 -16.84 4.93 -0.67
CA GLY A 299 -16.60 3.60 -1.24
C GLY A 299 -15.62 3.54 -2.41
N ARG A 300 -15.09 4.68 -2.88
CA ARG A 300 -14.24 4.72 -4.07
C ARG A 300 -12.82 4.23 -3.78
N LEU A 301 -12.43 3.15 -4.45
CA LEU A 301 -11.04 2.72 -4.65
C LEU A 301 -10.58 3.05 -6.08
N ALA A 302 -10.06 4.26 -6.30
CA ALA A 302 -9.77 4.79 -7.64
C ALA A 302 -8.56 4.10 -8.31
N SER A 303 -7.56 3.73 -7.51
CA SER A 303 -6.31 3.11 -7.97
C SER A 303 -6.53 1.84 -8.78
N VAL A 304 -7.42 0.95 -8.34
CA VAL A 304 -7.66 -0.37 -8.94
C VAL A 304 -7.90 -0.31 -10.45
N SER A 305 -8.64 0.70 -10.92
CA SER A 305 -8.94 0.84 -12.36
C SER A 305 -7.71 1.14 -13.23
N GLN A 306 -6.69 1.76 -12.63
CA GLN A 306 -5.45 2.22 -13.27
C GLN A 306 -4.26 1.32 -12.93
N MET A 307 -4.49 0.23 -12.18
CA MET A 307 -3.45 -0.76 -11.92
C MET A 307 -3.21 -1.61 -13.14
N ASP A 308 -1.97 -2.05 -13.28
CA ASP A 308 -1.49 -2.90 -14.36
C ASP A 308 -1.72 -4.39 -14.05
N ASP A 309 -1.87 -5.19 -15.11
CA ASP A 309 -1.78 -6.65 -15.00
C ASP A 309 -0.33 -7.10 -14.79
N PHE A 310 -0.14 -8.38 -14.51
CA PHE A 310 1.18 -8.94 -14.20
C PHE A 310 2.22 -8.73 -15.32
N GLU A 311 1.86 -8.97 -16.57
CA GLU A 311 2.79 -8.85 -17.70
C GLU A 311 3.17 -7.39 -17.95
N THR A 312 2.20 -6.48 -17.81
CA THR A 312 2.43 -5.04 -17.93
C THR A 312 3.34 -4.54 -16.81
N MET A 313 3.12 -4.97 -15.56
CA MET A 313 4.02 -4.66 -14.45
C MET A 313 5.43 -5.19 -14.68
N LYS A 314 5.58 -6.42 -15.17
CA LYS A 314 6.89 -6.99 -15.52
C LYS A 314 7.61 -6.15 -16.57
N SER A 315 6.92 -5.75 -17.64
CA SER A 315 7.47 -4.88 -18.68
C SER A 315 7.89 -3.51 -18.13
N ASN A 316 7.05 -2.91 -17.28
CA ASN A 316 7.36 -1.63 -16.64
C ASN A 316 8.56 -1.73 -15.69
N LEU A 317 8.71 -2.84 -14.95
CA LEU A 317 9.90 -3.11 -14.12
C LEU A 317 11.16 -3.31 -14.95
N SER A 318 11.09 -4.06 -16.05
CA SER A 318 12.24 -4.21 -16.95
C SER A 318 12.68 -2.85 -17.49
N ARG A 319 11.75 -2.01 -17.95
CA ARG A 319 12.04 -0.64 -18.40
C ARG A 319 12.63 0.23 -17.28
N LEU A 320 12.07 0.17 -16.08
CA LEU A 320 12.61 0.89 -14.93
C LEU A 320 14.05 0.47 -14.63
N CYS A 321 14.34 -0.83 -14.70
CA CYS A 321 15.68 -1.36 -14.49
C CYS A 321 16.65 -0.87 -15.58
N GLU A 322 16.23 -0.85 -16.84
CA GLU A 322 17.01 -0.28 -17.96
C GLU A 322 17.30 1.21 -17.75
N ASP A 323 16.28 1.99 -17.37
CA ASP A 323 16.41 3.43 -17.13
C ASP A 323 17.37 3.76 -15.96
N LEU A 324 17.37 2.93 -14.91
CA LEU A 324 18.23 3.09 -13.74
C LEU A 324 19.65 2.53 -13.95
N SER A 325 19.84 1.70 -14.99
CA SER A 325 21.13 1.12 -15.30
C SER A 325 22.08 2.15 -15.91
N SER A 326 23.36 2.02 -15.60
CA SER A 326 24.43 2.88 -16.08
C SER A 326 25.71 2.06 -16.33
N GLN A 327 26.79 2.70 -16.77
CA GLN A 327 28.07 2.03 -17.01
C GLN A 327 28.68 1.38 -15.76
N SER A 328 28.24 1.74 -14.56
CA SER A 328 28.78 1.25 -13.28
C SER A 328 27.79 0.42 -12.45
N ALA A 329 26.56 0.24 -12.93
CA ALA A 329 25.54 -0.54 -12.27
C ALA A 329 24.50 -0.99 -13.28
N ASN A 330 24.26 -2.30 -13.37
CA ASN A 330 23.20 -2.87 -14.18
C ASN A 330 22.14 -3.47 -13.27
N PHE A 331 20.88 -3.16 -13.53
CA PHE A 331 19.72 -3.71 -12.83
C PHE A 331 18.92 -4.57 -13.80
N SER A 332 18.46 -5.72 -13.33
CA SER A 332 17.60 -6.60 -14.14
C SER A 332 16.62 -7.38 -13.27
N VAL A 333 15.47 -7.72 -13.86
CA VAL A 333 14.48 -8.61 -13.25
C VAL A 333 14.93 -10.05 -13.50
N VAL A 334 15.42 -10.74 -12.47
CA VAL A 334 15.97 -12.10 -12.56
C VAL A 334 14.92 -13.18 -12.31
N ASP A 335 13.86 -12.85 -11.58
CA ASP A 335 12.70 -13.72 -11.37
C ASP A 335 11.41 -12.91 -11.39
N ALA A 336 10.35 -13.48 -11.96
CA ALA A 336 9.03 -12.86 -12.01
C ALA A 336 7.95 -13.95 -12.03
N ARG A 337 7.05 -13.93 -11.06
CA ARG A 337 5.96 -14.89 -10.94
C ARG A 337 4.71 -14.27 -10.32
N LYS A 338 3.59 -14.96 -10.51
CA LYS A 338 2.34 -14.63 -9.81
C LYS A 338 2.32 -15.36 -8.46
N GLY A 339 1.91 -14.65 -7.42
CA GLY A 339 1.60 -15.20 -6.11
C GLY A 339 0.11 -15.04 -5.79
N ASN A 340 -0.37 -15.77 -4.80
CA ASN A 340 -1.72 -15.63 -4.29
C ASN A 340 -1.68 -15.59 -2.76
N ALA A 341 -2.20 -14.52 -2.15
CA ALA A 341 -2.18 -14.35 -0.70
C ALA A 341 -3.59 -14.17 -0.13
N HIS A 342 -3.91 -14.93 0.91
CA HIS A 342 -5.13 -14.73 1.70
C HIS A 342 -4.80 -13.76 2.84
N LEU A 343 -5.55 -12.66 2.93
CA LEU A 343 -5.29 -11.68 3.98
C LEU A 343 -6.14 -11.98 5.21
N ASP A 344 -5.49 -12.09 6.37
CA ASP A 344 -6.18 -12.14 7.65
C ASP A 344 -7.09 -10.91 7.84
N ARG A 345 -8.29 -11.15 8.36
CA ARG A 345 -9.34 -10.14 8.53
C ARG A 345 -8.90 -8.99 9.44
N ASN A 346 -8.19 -9.29 10.53
CA ASN A 346 -7.75 -8.28 11.48
C ASN A 346 -6.59 -7.45 10.90
N LEU A 347 -5.75 -8.07 10.08
CA LEU A 347 -4.64 -7.38 9.44
C LEU A 347 -5.08 -6.41 8.34
N TRP A 348 -5.82 -6.91 7.35
CA TRP A 348 -6.13 -6.08 6.18
C TRP A 348 -7.02 -4.90 6.55
N THR A 349 -7.88 -5.05 7.56
CA THR A 349 -8.72 -3.96 8.07
C THR A 349 -7.90 -2.82 8.63
N GLU A 350 -6.92 -3.10 9.49
CA GLU A 350 -6.06 -2.07 10.04
C GLU A 350 -5.20 -1.42 8.95
N TRP A 351 -4.69 -2.18 7.98
CA TRP A 351 -4.01 -1.63 6.81
C TRP A 351 -4.90 -0.68 6.00
N TYR A 352 -6.13 -1.11 5.70
CA TYR A 352 -7.08 -0.31 4.95
C TYR A 352 -7.47 0.97 5.71
N ILE A 353 -7.77 0.85 7.01
CA ILE A 353 -8.09 1.98 7.88
C ILE A 353 -6.91 2.94 7.96
N HIS A 354 -5.68 2.43 8.12
CA HIS A 354 -4.47 3.25 8.14
C HIS A 354 -4.32 4.08 6.86
N GLN A 355 -4.53 3.44 5.70
CA GLN A 355 -4.41 4.09 4.40
C GLN A 355 -5.54 5.10 4.15
N GLU A 356 -6.80 4.76 4.46
CA GLU A 356 -7.98 5.49 3.98
C GLU A 356 -8.59 6.46 5.00
N LYS A 357 -8.26 6.36 6.29
CA LYS A 357 -8.88 7.18 7.36
C LYS A 357 -8.81 8.68 7.08
N ALA A 358 -7.66 9.19 6.61
CA ALA A 358 -7.48 10.61 6.32
C ALA A 358 -8.40 11.08 5.19
N ARG A 359 -8.51 10.28 4.12
CA ARG A 359 -9.41 10.55 2.99
C ARG A 359 -10.88 10.53 3.42
N MET A 360 -11.29 9.52 4.17
CA MET A 360 -12.67 9.40 4.66
C MET A 360 -13.04 10.58 5.56
N LYS A 361 -12.13 10.99 6.45
CA LYS A 361 -12.30 12.18 7.29
C LYS A 361 -12.50 13.45 6.45
N GLU A 362 -11.70 13.65 5.39
CA GLU A 362 -11.85 14.82 4.52
C GLU A 362 -13.19 14.79 3.77
N VAL A 363 -13.57 13.66 3.18
CA VAL A 363 -14.86 13.52 2.48
C VAL A 363 -16.04 13.87 3.38
N LEU A 364 -16.05 13.37 4.62
CA LEU A 364 -17.08 13.69 5.61
C LEU A 364 -17.02 15.14 6.08
N SER A 365 -15.81 15.72 6.22
CA SER A 365 -15.65 17.11 6.65
C SER A 365 -16.16 18.09 5.60
N LEU A 366 -15.85 17.85 4.33
CA LEU A 366 -16.36 18.66 3.20
C LEU A 366 -17.88 18.57 3.10
N TYR A 367 -18.45 17.37 3.28
CA TYR A 367 -19.91 17.21 3.32
C TYR A 367 -20.55 18.07 4.42
N TRP A 368 -19.96 18.08 5.62
CA TRP A 368 -20.48 18.82 6.77
C TRP A 368 -20.32 20.34 6.64
N GLN A 369 -19.19 20.79 6.10
CA GLN A 369 -18.90 22.22 5.86
C GLN A 369 -19.82 22.82 4.79
N ASN A 370 -20.20 22.04 3.78
CA ASN A 370 -21.10 22.47 2.70
C ASN A 370 -22.57 22.60 3.12
N GLY A 371 -22.87 22.69 4.41
CA GLY A 371 -24.19 23.08 4.92
C GLY A 371 -25.29 22.04 4.76
N ARG A 372 -24.97 20.82 4.32
CA ARG A 372 -25.89 19.67 4.38
C ARG A 372 -25.91 19.09 5.79
N ARG A 373 -26.27 19.95 6.77
CA ARG A 373 -26.73 19.46 8.07
C ARG A 373 -27.93 18.58 7.79
N LEU A 374 -28.01 17.44 8.49
CA LEU A 374 -29.22 16.62 8.51
C LEU A 374 -30.42 17.52 8.77
N PRO A 375 -31.57 17.33 8.10
CA PRO A 375 -32.77 18.04 8.46
C PRO A 375 -33.08 17.71 9.92
N VAL A 376 -32.88 18.69 10.81
CA VAL A 376 -33.53 18.68 12.12
C VAL A 376 -35.03 18.78 11.79
N ASN A 377 -35.69 17.63 11.82
CA ASN A 377 -37.13 17.41 11.86
C ASN A 377 -37.98 18.45 11.11
N LYS A 378 -38.39 18.14 9.88
CA LYS A 378 -39.64 18.70 9.37
C LYS A 378 -40.81 17.97 10.04
N THR A 379 -41.65 18.76 10.73
CA THR A 379 -42.88 18.42 11.48
C THR A 379 -42.58 17.93 12.90
N SER A 380 -43.13 18.48 13.99
CA SER A 380 -44.50 18.95 14.18
C SER A 380 -44.62 19.90 15.39
N THR A 381 -45.65 20.72 15.33
CA THR A 381 -46.33 21.36 16.46
C THR A 381 -46.41 20.49 17.71
N SER A 382 -46.24 21.15 18.87
CA SER A 382 -46.74 20.78 20.21
C SER A 382 -46.24 19.48 20.86
N SER A 383 -45.63 19.68 22.03
CA SER A 383 -45.47 18.73 23.16
C SER A 383 -44.78 17.41 22.87
N ASN A 384 -43.47 17.34 23.14
CA ASN A 384 -42.86 16.35 24.05
C ASN A 384 -41.34 16.59 24.15
N LEU A 385 -40.96 17.28 25.22
CA LEU A 385 -39.61 17.64 25.63
C LEU A 385 -38.90 16.43 26.26
N PHE A 386 -38.66 15.30 25.56
CA PHE A 386 -37.93 14.17 26.18
C PHE A 386 -37.14 13.22 25.25
N LEU A 387 -36.68 13.64 24.08
CA LEU A 387 -35.54 13.00 23.43
C LEU A 387 -34.65 14.08 22.83
N ALA A 388 -33.56 14.38 23.54
CA ALA A 388 -32.47 15.15 22.99
C ALA A 388 -31.98 14.44 21.72
N ASP A 389 -32.34 15.04 20.59
CA ASP A 389 -31.89 14.73 19.24
C ASP A 389 -30.37 14.54 19.28
N LYS A 390 -29.89 13.30 19.11
CA LYS A 390 -28.44 13.05 19.03
C LYS A 390 -27.98 13.66 17.73
N GLU A 391 -27.44 14.89 17.79
CA GLU A 391 -26.75 15.49 16.65
C GLU A 391 -25.61 14.56 16.22
N VAL A 392 -25.85 13.79 15.17
CA VAL A 392 -24.83 12.93 14.56
C VAL A 392 -23.74 13.84 14.02
N THR A 393 -22.49 13.66 14.46
CA THR A 393 -21.36 14.46 13.97
C THR A 393 -20.57 13.71 12.89
N SER A 394 -19.81 14.44 12.07
CA SER A 394 -18.90 13.83 11.08
C SER A 394 -17.85 12.91 11.73
N ALA A 395 -17.44 13.21 12.96
CA ALA A 395 -16.52 12.37 13.74
C ALA A 395 -17.19 11.07 14.21
N MET A 396 -18.46 11.11 14.61
CA MET A 396 -19.22 9.91 14.97
C MET A 396 -19.41 9.00 13.76
N LEU A 397 -19.81 9.55 12.61
CA LEU A 397 -19.93 8.77 11.36
C LEU A 397 -18.60 8.15 10.93
N LEU A 398 -17.50 8.88 11.05
CA LEU A 398 -16.18 8.33 10.79
C LEU A 398 -15.89 7.16 11.74
N GLY A 399 -16.17 7.31 13.03
CA GLY A 399 -16.05 6.24 14.03
C GLY A 399 -16.87 5.00 13.64
N ASP A 400 -18.15 5.18 13.31
CA ASP A 400 -19.07 4.12 12.91
C ASP A 400 -18.59 3.39 11.63
N ILE A 401 -18.04 4.13 10.66
CA ILE A 401 -17.47 3.55 9.44
C ILE A 401 -16.27 2.67 9.78
N LEU A 402 -15.31 3.21 10.55
CA LEU A 402 -14.08 2.49 10.90
C LEU A 402 -14.37 1.27 11.77
N ASP A 403 -15.27 1.39 12.73
CA ASP A 403 -15.69 0.27 13.59
C ASP A 403 -16.54 -0.75 12.83
N GLY A 404 -17.36 -0.30 11.89
CA GLY A 404 -18.07 -1.17 10.95
C GLY A 404 -17.10 -1.97 10.08
N ILE A 405 -16.03 -1.34 9.56
CA ILE A 405 -15.00 -2.04 8.78
C ILE A 405 -14.31 -3.12 9.62
N ARG A 406 -14.07 -2.90 10.91
CA ARG A 406 -13.44 -3.89 11.80
C ARG A 406 -14.37 -5.03 12.19
N ARG A 407 -15.59 -4.71 12.59
CA ARG A 407 -16.46 -5.63 13.35
C ARG A 407 -17.55 -6.29 12.51
N ARG A 408 -17.89 -5.72 11.35
CA ARG A 408 -18.98 -6.28 10.54
C ARG A 408 -18.57 -7.66 10.02
N PRO A 409 -19.40 -8.70 10.24
CA PRO A 409 -19.16 -10.02 9.68
C PRO A 409 -19.41 -10.01 8.17
N TYR A 410 -18.81 -10.97 7.48
CA TYR A 410 -19.26 -11.32 6.13
C TYR A 410 -20.68 -11.89 6.20
N GLY A 411 -21.48 -11.65 5.16
CA GLY A 411 -22.75 -12.37 5.02
C GLY A 411 -22.49 -13.86 4.87
N GLU A 412 -23.48 -14.70 5.21
CA GLU A 412 -23.36 -16.17 5.25
C GLU A 412 -22.89 -16.81 3.93
N GLU A 413 -22.96 -16.09 2.80
CA GLU A 413 -22.50 -16.53 1.47
C GLU A 413 -21.21 -15.83 0.96
N ASN A 414 -20.55 -14.98 1.76
CA ASN A 414 -19.51 -14.04 1.29
C ASN A 414 -18.13 -14.22 1.94
N GLU A 415 -17.84 -15.37 2.55
CA GLU A 415 -16.47 -15.68 2.97
C GLU A 415 -15.57 -15.80 1.72
N HIS A 416 -14.41 -15.15 1.72
CA HIS A 416 -13.58 -15.01 0.52
C HIS A 416 -13.09 -16.36 0.03
N GLN A 417 -13.51 -16.74 -1.17
CA GLN A 417 -13.05 -17.98 -1.78
C GLN A 417 -11.69 -17.79 -2.47
N ASP A 418 -11.36 -16.56 -2.90
CA ASP A 418 -10.13 -16.26 -3.61
C ASP A 418 -9.14 -15.41 -2.80
N GLY A 419 -7.86 -15.73 -2.98
CA GLY A 419 -6.76 -14.88 -2.54
C GLY A 419 -6.55 -13.67 -3.45
N ILE A 420 -5.73 -12.74 -2.99
CA ILE A 420 -5.28 -11.59 -3.78
C ILE A 420 -4.12 -12.03 -4.67
N GLU A 421 -4.28 -11.85 -5.99
CA GLU A 421 -3.21 -12.08 -6.96
C GLU A 421 -2.12 -11.01 -6.85
N LEU A 422 -0.89 -11.44 -6.57
CA LEU A 422 0.29 -10.61 -6.42
C LEU A 422 1.27 -10.83 -7.57
N GLY A 423 1.97 -9.78 -7.99
CA GLY A 423 3.20 -9.90 -8.75
C GLY A 423 4.38 -9.98 -7.79
N VAL A 424 5.24 -10.96 -7.99
CA VAL A 424 6.41 -11.25 -7.18
C VAL A 424 7.61 -11.19 -8.09
N PHE A 425 8.49 -10.23 -7.83
CA PHE A 425 9.61 -9.91 -8.70
C PHE A 425 10.90 -9.89 -7.89
N VAL A 426 11.97 -10.41 -8.47
CA VAL A 426 13.32 -10.28 -7.92
C VAL A 426 14.12 -9.41 -8.87
N ILE A 427 14.59 -8.28 -8.37
CA ILE A 427 15.49 -7.37 -9.08
C ILE A 427 16.89 -7.56 -8.53
N ARG A 428 17.88 -7.68 -9.41
CA ARG A 428 19.27 -7.85 -9.03
C ARG A 428 20.11 -6.71 -9.58
N ARG A 429 21.07 -6.27 -8.76
CA ARG A 429 22.16 -5.39 -9.19
C ARG A 429 23.39 -6.22 -9.55
N SER A 430 23.92 -6.00 -10.74
CA SER A 430 25.23 -6.46 -11.19
C SER A 430 26.15 -5.28 -11.54
N GLN A 431 27.44 -5.57 -11.71
CA GLN A 431 28.42 -4.59 -12.20
C GLN A 431 28.38 -4.45 -13.71
#